data_AF-A0A0K9PV88-F1
#
_entry.id   AF-A0A0K9PV88-F1
#
_cell.length_a   1.000
_cell.length_b   1.000
_cell.length_c   1.000
_cell.angle_alpha   90.00
_cell.angle_beta   90.00
_cell.angle_gamma   90.00
#
_symmetry.space_group_name_H-M   'P 1'
#
loop_
_entity.id
_entity.type
_entity.pdbx_description
1 polymer ?
#
loop_
_entity_poly.entity_id
_entity_poly.type
_entity_poly.pdbx_seq_one_letter_code
_entity_poly.pdbx_strand_id
1 'polypeptide(L)'
;MASETPAIFGGGNQDTKGKHRILVELNRLEQETKFLQSELDDLENVDNVSIPCKELLESVQKNPDPLLPLTKGLTNPSWDRWFEAPFDSNGTRCVIV
;
A
#
# COMPACT_ATOMS: atom_id res chain seq x y z
N MET A 1 -13.35 -58.93 45.41
CA MET A 1 -14.53 -58.25 44.81
C MET A 1 -14.28 -56.76 44.91
N ALA A 2 -14.12 -55.95 43.88
CA ALA A 2 -13.92 -56.14 42.45
C ALA A 2 -12.93 -55.03 42.03
N SER A 3 -11.96 -55.38 41.20
CA SER A 3 -11.04 -54.46 40.54
C SER A 3 -11.73 -53.90 39.29
N GLU A 4 -11.86 -52.59 39.15
CA GLU A 4 -12.29 -52.00 37.87
C GLU A 4 -11.25 -50.99 37.37
N THR A 5 -10.72 -51.36 36.22
CA THR A 5 -9.68 -50.78 35.39
C THR A 5 -10.09 -49.41 34.84
N PRO A 6 -9.17 -48.43 34.68
CA PRO A 6 -9.53 -47.19 34.01
C PRO A 6 -9.75 -47.46 32.52
N ALA A 7 -10.92 -47.06 32.01
CA ALA A 7 -11.18 -47.02 30.58
C ALA A 7 -10.19 -46.03 29.94
N ILE A 8 -9.22 -46.58 29.19
CA ILE A 8 -8.38 -45.84 28.27
C ILE A 8 -9.31 -45.24 27.22
N PHE A 9 -9.65 -43.96 27.37
CA PHE A 9 -10.18 -43.18 26.26
C PHE A 9 -9.10 -43.20 25.17
N GLY A 10 -9.40 -43.90 24.08
CA GLY A 10 -8.62 -43.86 22.86
C GLY A 10 -8.57 -42.42 22.36
N GLY A 11 -7.55 -41.69 22.79
CA GLY A 11 -7.23 -40.33 22.36
C GLY A 11 -6.73 -40.36 20.92
N GLY A 12 -7.66 -40.55 20.01
CA GLY A 12 -7.45 -40.42 18.58
C GLY A 12 -6.85 -39.04 18.27
N ASN A 13 -5.85 -39.07 17.40
CA ASN A 13 -5.06 -37.97 16.85
C ASN A 13 -5.90 -36.95 16.04
N GLN A 14 -6.98 -36.39 16.60
CA GLN A 14 -7.95 -35.57 15.84
C GLN A 14 -8.16 -34.14 16.36
N ASP A 15 -7.63 -33.77 17.53
CA ASP A 15 -7.82 -32.41 18.08
C ASP A 15 -6.66 -31.43 17.85
N THR A 16 -5.54 -31.89 17.31
CA THR A 16 -4.37 -31.00 17.12
C THR A 16 -4.62 -29.99 16.01
N LYS A 17 -5.18 -30.40 14.87
CA LYS A 17 -5.43 -29.50 13.72
C LYS A 17 -6.44 -28.38 14.03
N GLY A 18 -7.52 -28.71 14.76
CA GLY A 18 -8.50 -27.71 15.18
C GLY A 18 -7.90 -26.67 16.13
N LYS A 19 -7.13 -27.13 17.13
CA LYS A 19 -6.40 -26.27 18.06
C LYS A 19 -5.38 -25.38 17.34
N HIS A 20 -4.61 -25.94 16.40
CA HIS A 20 -3.65 -25.15 15.60
C HIS A 20 -4.36 -24.07 14.78
N ARG A 21 -5.49 -24.38 14.14
CA ARG A 21 -6.26 -23.38 13.38
C ARG A 21 -6.71 -22.21 14.27
N ILE A 22 -7.21 -22.50 15.47
CA ILE A 22 -7.62 -21.46 16.42
C ILE A 22 -6.42 -20.61 16.86
N LEU A 23 -5.29 -21.24 17.16
CA LEU A 23 -4.08 -20.54 17.59
C LEU A 23 -3.49 -19.65 16.49
N VAL A 24 -3.55 -20.09 15.23
CA VAL A 24 -3.10 -19.28 14.08
C VAL A 24 -3.96 -18.04 13.91
N GLU A 25 -5.29 -18.18 13.96
CA GLU A 25 -6.18 -17.02 13.89
C GLU A 25 -6.03 -16.08 15.08
N LEU A 26 -5.85 -16.61 16.29
CA LEU A 26 -5.55 -15.81 17.48
C LEU A 26 -4.26 -15.01 17.26
N ASN A 27 -3.18 -15.65 16.81
CA ASN A 27 -1.92 -14.97 16.58
C ASN A 27 -2.02 -13.89 15.48
N ARG A 28 -2.76 -14.15 14.40
CA ARG A 28 -3.04 -13.15 13.37
C ARG A 28 -3.76 -11.93 13.96
N LEU A 29 -4.84 -12.15 14.71
CA LEU A 29 -5.60 -11.07 15.35
C LEU A 29 -4.76 -10.30 16.38
N GLU A 30 -3.90 -10.99 17.11
CA GLU A 30 -2.96 -10.36 18.04
C GLU A 30 -1.95 -9.46 17.30
N GLN A 31 -1.44 -9.92 16.14
CA GLN A 31 -0.57 -9.11 15.29
C GLN A 31 -1.29 -7.88 14.71
N GLU A 32 -2.52 -8.07 14.21
CA GLU A 32 -3.35 -6.96 13.72
C GLU A 32 -3.64 -5.93 14.81
N THR A 33 -3.93 -6.40 16.03
CA THR A 33 -4.16 -5.51 17.18
C THR A 33 -2.92 -4.72 17.53
N LYS A 34 -1.73 -5.36 17.54
CA LYS A 34 -0.46 -4.67 17.78
C LYS A 34 -0.14 -3.65 16.68
N PHE A 35 -0.40 -4.00 15.43
CA PHE A 35 -0.20 -3.10 14.30
C PHE A 35 -1.08 -1.86 14.40
N LEU A 36 -2.38 -2.04 14.66
CA LEU A 36 -3.32 -0.94 14.81
C LEU A 36 -2.98 -0.04 16.01
N GLN A 37 -2.51 -0.63 17.12
CA GLN A 37 -2.05 0.16 18.26
C GLN A 37 -0.83 1.01 17.90
N SER A 38 0.14 0.45 17.18
CA SER A 38 1.30 1.21 16.68
C SER A 38 0.89 2.36 15.75
N GLU A 39 -0.03 2.11 14.82
CA GLU A 39 -0.52 3.14 13.90
C GLU A 39 -1.26 4.27 14.64
N LEU A 40 -2.01 3.93 15.69
CA LEU A 40 -2.68 4.91 16.53
C LEU A 40 -1.68 5.77 17.31
N ASP A 41 -0.65 5.14 17.90
CA ASP A 41 0.43 5.84 18.61
C ASP A 41 1.20 6.77 17.65
N ASP A 42 1.45 6.33 16.41
CA ASP A 42 2.06 7.18 15.38
C ASP A 42 1.15 8.38 15.08
N LEU A 43 -0.16 8.16 14.88
CA LEU A 43 -1.13 9.20 14.54
C LEU A 43 -1.33 10.25 15.66
N GLU A 44 -1.18 9.85 16.92
CA GLU A 44 -1.20 10.79 18.07
C GLU A 44 -0.04 11.79 17.99
N ASN A 45 1.09 11.39 17.39
CA ASN A 45 2.28 12.22 17.22
C ASN A 45 2.36 12.92 15.86
N VAL A 46 1.37 12.75 14.97
CA VAL A 46 1.35 13.41 13.66
C VAL A 46 0.89 14.87 13.79
N ASP A 47 1.71 15.77 13.27
CA ASP A 47 1.41 17.19 13.17
C ASP A 47 0.18 17.47 12.27
N ASN A 48 -0.39 18.67 12.41
CA ASN A 48 -1.52 19.09 11.58
C ASN A 48 -1.17 18.96 10.09
N VAL A 49 -2.02 18.29 9.32
CA VAL A 49 -1.87 18.06 7.87
C VAL A 49 -1.59 19.33 7.05
N SER A 50 -1.97 20.50 7.55
CA SER A 50 -1.65 21.80 6.92
C SER A 50 -0.15 22.08 6.83
N ILE A 51 0.68 21.54 7.72
CA ILE A 51 2.15 21.70 7.71
C ILE A 51 2.76 20.96 6.52
N PRO A 52 2.66 19.62 6.40
CA PRO A 52 3.24 18.91 5.26
C PRO A 52 2.61 19.33 3.91
N CYS A 53 1.33 19.73 3.90
CA CYS A 53 0.72 20.27 2.68
C CYS A 53 1.34 21.59 2.21
N LYS A 54 1.70 22.50 3.14
CA LYS A 54 2.39 23.75 2.80
C LYS A 54 3.82 23.49 2.33
N GLU A 55 4.56 22.64 3.05
CA GLU A 55 5.92 22.25 2.68
C GLU A 55 5.97 21.61 1.29
N LEU A 56 5.01 20.70 1.00
CA LEU A 56 4.87 20.10 -0.31
C LEU A 56 4.61 21.16 -1.38
N LEU A 57 3.67 22.08 -1.14
CA LEU A 57 3.36 23.16 -2.08
C LEU A 57 4.58 24.05 -2.37
N GLU A 58 5.31 24.46 -1.32
CA GLU A 58 6.53 25.25 -1.45
C GLU A 58 7.60 24.49 -2.25
N SER A 59 7.76 23.19 -2.00
CA SER A 59 8.72 22.34 -2.71
C SER A 59 8.42 22.24 -4.21
N VAL A 60 7.15 22.06 -4.57
CA VAL A 60 6.68 21.95 -5.96
C VAL A 60 6.81 23.29 -6.69
N GLN A 61 6.55 24.41 -6.00
CA GLN A 61 6.66 25.75 -6.58
C GLN A 61 8.12 26.18 -6.78
N LYS A 62 9.04 25.75 -5.92
CA LYS A 62 10.46 26.13 -5.96
C LYS A 62 11.14 25.74 -7.28
N ASN A 63 10.86 24.53 -7.77
CA ASN A 63 11.38 24.02 -9.04
C ASN A 63 10.21 23.55 -9.89
N PRO A 64 9.60 24.45 -10.68
CA PRO A 64 8.40 24.12 -11.43
C PRO A 64 8.75 23.11 -12.54
N ASP A 65 7.86 22.13 -12.72
CA ASP A 65 8.05 21.04 -13.68
C ASP A 65 8.15 21.60 -15.11
N PRO A 66 9.22 21.29 -15.88
CA PRO A 66 9.40 21.76 -17.25
C PRO A 66 8.33 21.25 -18.24
N LEU A 67 7.53 20.25 -17.85
CA LEU A 67 6.42 19.74 -18.65
C LEU A 67 5.11 20.50 -18.48
N LEU A 68 5.00 21.34 -17.47
CA LEU A 68 3.76 22.06 -17.21
C LEU A 68 3.72 23.37 -18.00
N PRO A 69 2.59 23.79 -18.58
CA PRO A 69 2.49 25.04 -19.34
C PRO A 69 2.88 26.31 -18.56
N LEU A 70 2.96 26.21 -17.23
CA LEU A 70 3.30 27.30 -16.33
C LEU A 70 4.82 27.58 -16.26
N THR A 71 5.68 26.62 -16.61
CA THR A 71 7.14 26.84 -16.67
C THR A 71 7.47 27.74 -17.85
N LYS A 72 7.81 29.00 -17.59
CA LYS A 72 8.45 29.90 -18.56
C LYS A 72 9.91 29.48 -18.77
N GLY A 73 10.13 28.28 -19.30
CA GLY A 73 11.41 27.79 -19.76
C GLY A 73 11.59 28.02 -21.26
N LEU A 74 12.83 27.98 -21.75
CA LEU A 74 13.07 27.89 -23.19
C LEU A 74 12.41 26.60 -23.70
N THR A 75 11.44 26.72 -24.60
CA THR A 75 10.84 25.58 -25.30
C THR A 75 11.97 24.77 -25.90
N ASN A 76 12.18 23.55 -25.42
CA ASN A 76 13.23 22.68 -25.92
C ASN A 76 12.71 21.97 -27.18
N PRO A 77 13.21 22.30 -28.39
CA PRO A 77 12.64 21.76 -29.64
C PRO A 77 12.80 20.25 -29.77
N SER A 78 13.68 19.62 -28.98
CA SER A 78 13.83 18.17 -28.96
C SER A 78 12.69 17.45 -28.23
N TRP A 79 11.89 18.18 -27.45
CA TRP A 79 10.73 17.64 -26.72
C TRP A 79 9.51 17.52 -27.64
N ASP A 80 9.43 18.32 -28.70
CA ASP A 80 8.39 18.23 -29.73
C ASP A 80 8.37 16.84 -30.37
N ARG A 81 9.51 16.14 -30.44
CA ARG A 81 9.56 14.73 -30.91
C ARG A 81 8.81 13.74 -30.00
N TRP A 82 8.70 14.03 -28.70
CA TRP A 82 8.15 13.12 -27.70
C TRP A 82 6.76 13.54 -27.20
N PHE A 83 6.50 14.85 -27.14
CA PHE A 83 5.28 15.43 -26.58
C PHE A 83 4.39 16.10 -27.64
N GLU A 84 4.90 16.42 -28.83
CA GLU A 84 4.08 16.75 -29.99
C GLU A 84 4.01 15.53 -30.92
N ALA A 85 2.81 15.25 -31.43
CA ALA A 85 2.67 14.21 -32.45
C ALA A 85 3.43 14.64 -33.72
N PRO A 86 4.09 13.72 -34.45
CA PRO A 86 4.67 14.04 -35.75
C PRO A 86 3.64 14.77 -36.60
N PHE A 87 3.99 15.97 -37.10
CA PHE A 87 3.17 16.69 -38.06
C PHE A 87 3.32 16.03 -39.45
N ASP A 88 2.93 14.76 -39.52
CA ASP A 88 2.88 14.05 -40.77
C ASP A 88 1.54 14.41 -41.39
N SER A 89 1.59 15.44 -42.25
CA SER A 89 0.48 15.88 -43.09
C SER A 89 -0.15 14.77 -43.95
N ASN A 90 0.27 13.50 -43.85
CA ASN A 90 -0.36 12.32 -44.46
C ASN A 90 -0.03 10.99 -43.72
N GLY A 91 0.06 10.94 -42.39
CA GLY A 91 0.44 9.73 -41.64
C GLY A 91 -0.60 9.25 -40.63
N THR A 92 -1.51 8.37 -41.07
CA THR A 92 -2.49 7.57 -40.31
C THR A 92 -2.50 7.69 -38.78
N ARG A 93 -3.61 8.21 -38.24
CA ARG A 93 -4.00 8.09 -36.83
C ARG A 93 -4.15 6.62 -36.43
N CYS A 94 -3.18 6.06 -35.70
CA CYS A 94 -3.43 4.85 -34.92
C CYS A 94 -4.39 5.22 -33.78
N VAL A 95 -5.58 4.64 -33.80
CA VAL A 95 -6.50 4.68 -32.66
C VAL A 95 -6.06 3.56 -31.71
N ILE A 96 -5.80 3.90 -30.45
CA ILE A 96 -5.62 2.89 -29.40
C ILE A 96 -6.99 2.22 -29.22
N VAL A 97 -7.06 0.92 -29.51
CA VAL A 97 -8.22 0.06 -29.26
C VAL A 97 -8.04 -0.64 -27.93
#